data_AF-A0A0D6EHD7-F1
#
_entry.id   AF-A0A0D6EHD7-F1
#
_cell.length_a   1.000
_cell.length_b   1.000
_cell.length_c   1.000
_cell.angle_alpha   90.00
_cell.angle_beta   90.00
_cell.angle_gamma   90.00
#
_symmetry.space_group_name_H-M   'P 1'
#
loop_
_entity.id
_entity.type
_entity.pdbx_description
1 polymer ?
#
loop_
_entity_poly.entity_id
_entity_poly.type
_entity_poly.pdbx_seq_one_letter_code
_entity_poly.pdbx_strand_id
1 'polypeptide(L)'
;MSPTWTRAVRFLAREDGKTYYGDVQQPGDIGLLAHSGAHLTARVLSGSPLLPSTVPTSRTLTIAKLLSPLAPSEITAIRGLGLQYPFPGADSKPVAPSVACLFFKPSTSVAGPGDEIIIPECARGEKNDYEVELCAVLGADCPPNVAEEDAIKYIAGYCVVNDVSSRGLCAKAGGGQWGMGKAYDTWCPIGPALIHPSALGKDPHSLRISTHINGKLAQEGNTRDLIVKLPKLIADLSRGATLAAGSLILTGSPIAVARKAPGDVAAASPFMNDGDEVRCYVEGCGAFAAASSWGVDAEPNTEEKAGADDDAVRCAGTLINTVRDEKPMTRVYKAKL
;
A
#
# COMPACT_ATOMS: atom_id res chain seq x y z
N MET A 1 9.02 16.63 21.38
CA MET A 1 9.96 15.50 21.53
C MET A 1 9.61 14.48 20.46
N SER A 2 10.59 13.84 19.82
CA SER A 2 10.32 12.76 18.88
C SER A 2 10.00 11.47 19.64
N PRO A 3 9.20 10.55 19.06
CA PRO A 3 8.93 9.26 19.68
C PRO A 3 10.24 8.49 19.95
N THR A 4 10.27 7.70 21.02
CA THR A 4 11.48 6.94 21.43
C THR A 4 11.46 5.48 21.01
N TRP A 5 10.39 5.01 20.36
CA TRP A 5 10.31 3.66 19.81
C TRP A 5 11.17 3.54 18.55
N THR A 6 11.64 2.32 18.27
CA THR A 6 12.48 2.05 17.08
C THR A 6 11.78 1.17 16.06
N ARG A 7 11.03 0.17 16.53
CA ARG A 7 10.32 -0.82 15.69
C ARG A 7 8.92 -1.05 16.25
N ALA A 8 8.02 -0.14 15.89
CA ALA A 8 6.64 -0.17 16.36
C ALA A 8 5.83 -1.24 15.61
N VAL A 9 5.16 -2.11 16.36
CA VAL A 9 4.22 -3.12 15.85
C VAL A 9 2.84 -2.87 16.45
N ARG A 10 1.80 -3.19 15.68
CA ARG A 10 0.46 -3.44 16.23
C ARG A 10 0.27 -4.94 16.35
N PHE A 11 -0.21 -5.43 17.48
CA PHE A 11 -0.29 -6.86 17.72
C PHE A 11 -1.44 -7.26 18.64
N LEU A 12 -1.89 -8.49 18.50
CA LEU A 12 -2.74 -9.18 19.47
C LEU A 12 -1.84 -9.76 20.57
N ALA A 13 -2.10 -9.43 21.84
CA ALA A 13 -1.35 -9.97 22.97
C ALA A 13 -1.83 -11.38 23.36
N ARG A 14 -0.91 -12.28 23.71
CA ARG A 14 -1.28 -13.63 24.19
C ARG A 14 -1.93 -13.61 25.57
N GLU A 15 -1.55 -12.63 26.39
CA GLU A 15 -1.94 -12.56 27.80
C GLU A 15 -3.44 -12.29 27.99
N ASP A 16 -4.02 -11.44 27.16
CA ASP A 16 -5.41 -10.98 27.32
C ASP A 16 -6.21 -10.92 26.02
N GLY A 17 -5.60 -11.29 24.88
CA GLY A 17 -6.27 -11.26 23.58
C GLY A 17 -6.65 -9.85 23.13
N LYS A 18 -6.03 -8.80 23.67
CA LYS A 18 -6.29 -7.40 23.26
C LYS A 18 -5.24 -6.91 22.28
N THR A 19 -5.61 -5.88 21.52
CA THR A 19 -4.71 -5.22 20.59
C THR A 19 -3.89 -4.14 21.29
N TYR A 20 -2.59 -4.13 21.03
CA TYR A 20 -1.64 -3.15 21.54
C TYR A 20 -0.74 -2.63 20.44
N TYR A 21 -0.22 -1.42 20.67
CA TYR A 21 1.03 -0.99 20.06
C TYR A 21 2.20 -1.38 20.96
N GLY A 22 3.32 -1.78 20.36
CA GLY A 22 4.51 -2.14 21.11
C GLY A 22 5.79 -1.91 20.31
N ASP A 23 6.89 -1.77 21.02
CA ASP A 23 8.23 -1.65 20.45
C ASP A 23 9.00 -2.95 20.63
N VAL A 24 9.40 -3.57 19.52
CA VAL A 24 10.14 -4.84 19.54
C VAL A 24 11.64 -4.55 19.62
N GLN A 25 12.29 -5.08 20.65
CA GLN A 25 13.73 -4.91 20.89
C GLN A 25 14.55 -6.16 20.54
N GLN A 26 13.89 -7.31 20.29
CA GLN A 26 14.56 -8.55 19.89
C GLN A 26 15.31 -8.37 18.55
N PRO A 27 16.56 -8.84 18.42
CA PRO A 27 17.31 -8.74 17.18
C PRO A 27 16.71 -9.65 16.10
N GLY A 28 17.03 -9.35 14.84
CA GLY A 28 16.57 -10.12 13.68
C GLY A 28 15.34 -9.51 12.98
N ASP A 29 14.89 -10.22 11.95
CA ASP A 29 13.76 -9.83 11.13
C ASP A 29 12.44 -10.22 11.84
N ILE A 30 11.71 -9.20 12.31
CA ILE A 30 10.51 -9.38 13.13
C ILE A 30 9.46 -10.21 12.39
N GLY A 31 9.27 -10.00 11.09
CA GLY A 31 8.23 -10.71 10.37
C GLY A 31 8.62 -12.14 10.01
N LEU A 32 9.91 -12.42 9.73
CA LEU A 32 10.37 -13.81 9.61
C LEU A 32 10.29 -14.57 10.94
N LEU A 33 10.64 -13.92 12.05
CA LEU A 33 10.48 -14.48 13.39
C LEU A 33 9.00 -14.77 13.69
N ALA A 34 8.10 -13.84 13.37
CA ALA A 34 6.67 -14.05 13.56
C ALA A 34 6.13 -15.19 12.67
N HIS A 35 6.52 -15.22 11.40
CA HIS A 35 6.09 -16.23 10.43
C HIS A 35 6.58 -17.63 10.82
N SER A 36 7.79 -17.76 11.36
CA SER A 36 8.32 -19.03 11.88
C SER A 36 7.73 -19.47 13.24
N GLY A 37 6.82 -18.68 13.83
CA GLY A 37 6.23 -18.98 15.13
C GLY A 37 7.16 -18.71 16.32
N ALA A 38 8.23 -17.92 16.13
CA ALA A 38 9.15 -17.58 17.20
C ALA A 38 8.45 -16.82 18.34
N HIS A 39 8.96 -16.98 19.55
CA HIS A 39 8.46 -16.25 20.72
C HIS A 39 8.89 -14.78 20.65
N LEU A 40 7.96 -13.92 20.26
CA LEU A 40 8.18 -12.47 20.17
C LEU A 40 7.51 -11.73 21.32
N THR A 41 8.18 -10.68 21.81
CA THR A 41 7.66 -9.79 22.85
C THR A 41 7.84 -8.33 22.45
N ALA A 42 6.92 -7.47 22.87
CA ALA A 42 7.02 -6.02 22.64
C ALA A 42 6.80 -5.24 23.94
N ARG A 43 7.57 -4.17 24.12
CA ARG A 43 7.30 -3.18 25.17
C ARG A 43 6.11 -2.32 24.74
N VAL A 44 5.04 -2.35 25.51
CA VAL A 44 3.78 -1.65 25.15
C VAL A 44 4.04 -0.16 24.99
N LEU A 45 3.56 0.43 23.90
CA LEU A 45 3.62 1.88 23.66
C LEU A 45 2.50 2.60 24.43
N SER A 46 2.79 3.80 24.93
CA SER A 46 1.81 4.64 25.66
C SER A 46 0.66 5.15 24.77
N GLY A 47 0.80 5.06 23.45
CA GLY A 47 -0.20 5.48 22.48
C GLY A 47 0.19 5.04 21.06
N SER A 48 -0.46 5.66 20.07
CA SER A 48 -0.18 5.45 18.65
C SER A 48 1.27 5.78 18.30
N PRO A 49 1.95 5.00 17.46
CA PRO A 49 3.31 5.32 17.04
C PRO A 49 3.40 6.64 16.25
N LEU A 50 2.29 7.15 15.70
CA LEU A 50 2.25 8.42 14.97
C LEU A 50 2.29 9.65 15.89
N LEU A 51 1.99 9.49 17.19
CA LEU A 51 1.99 10.61 18.13
C LEU A 51 3.43 10.92 18.59
N PRO A 52 3.88 12.19 18.53
CA PRO A 52 5.22 12.58 18.99
C PRO A 52 5.50 12.27 20.47
N SER A 53 4.46 12.20 21.31
CA SER A 53 4.54 11.91 22.74
C SER A 53 4.61 10.42 23.09
N THR A 54 4.52 9.54 22.09
CA THR A 54 4.52 8.09 22.31
C THR A 54 5.88 7.57 22.74
N VAL A 55 5.88 6.82 23.83
CA VAL A 55 7.08 6.19 24.40
C VAL A 55 6.80 4.73 24.78
N PRO A 56 7.81 3.83 24.71
CA PRO A 56 7.70 2.49 25.27
C PRO A 56 7.57 2.53 26.80
N THR A 57 6.55 1.88 27.32
CA THR A 57 6.32 1.70 28.77
C THR A 57 7.25 0.61 29.34
N SER A 58 7.19 0.37 30.65
CA SER A 58 7.86 -0.77 31.30
C SER A 58 7.12 -2.10 31.10
N ARG A 59 5.85 -2.06 30.68
CA ARG A 59 5.05 -3.27 30.44
C ARG A 59 5.51 -3.95 29.15
N THR A 60 5.79 -5.24 29.23
CA THR A 60 6.13 -6.09 28.08
C THR A 60 5.05 -7.16 27.93
N LEU A 61 4.62 -7.40 26.69
CA LEU A 61 3.62 -8.42 26.36
C LEU A 61 4.13 -9.32 25.24
N THR A 62 3.57 -10.52 25.18
CA THR A 62 3.89 -11.54 24.19
C THR A 62 3.01 -11.37 22.96
N ILE A 63 3.63 -11.35 21.79
CA ILE A 63 2.94 -11.23 20.51
C ILE A 63 2.29 -12.58 20.17
N ALA A 64 0.96 -12.58 20.08
CA ALA A 64 0.17 -13.70 19.55
C ALA A 64 0.12 -13.64 18.02
N LYS A 65 -0.18 -12.46 17.48
CA LYS A 65 -0.28 -12.19 16.05
C LYS A 65 0.13 -10.75 15.77
N LEU A 66 0.96 -10.55 14.74
CA LEU A 66 1.22 -9.22 14.18
C LEU A 66 0.04 -8.78 13.32
N LEU A 67 -0.34 -7.51 13.46
CA LEU A 67 -1.36 -6.85 12.64
C LEU A 67 -0.66 -5.81 11.75
N SER A 68 -1.42 -5.14 10.88
CA SER A 68 -0.88 -3.99 10.14
C SER A 68 -0.28 -2.94 11.11
N PRO A 69 0.87 -2.30 10.81
CA PRO A 69 1.53 -1.41 11.77
C PRO A 69 0.71 -0.21 12.25
N LEU A 70 -0.36 0.13 11.53
CA LEU A 70 -1.33 1.18 11.89
C LEU A 70 -2.74 0.60 11.89
N ALA A 71 -3.59 1.10 12.78
CA ALA A 71 -5.01 0.78 12.77
C ALA A 71 -5.68 1.40 11.54
N PRO A 72 -6.75 0.80 10.99
CA PRO A 72 -7.47 1.37 9.85
C PRO A 72 -7.93 2.81 10.07
N SER A 73 -8.32 3.17 11.31
CA SER A 73 -8.73 4.53 11.69
C SER A 73 -7.59 5.56 11.68
N GLU A 74 -6.34 5.11 11.64
CA GLU A 74 -5.16 5.98 11.59
C GLU A 74 -4.64 6.16 10.16
N ILE A 75 -5.17 5.41 9.18
CA ILE A 75 -4.76 5.49 7.78
C ILE A 75 -5.69 6.48 7.08
N THR A 76 -5.18 7.69 6.83
CA THR A 76 -5.99 8.79 6.28
C THR A 76 -6.06 8.75 4.76
N ALA A 77 -5.01 8.29 4.09
CA ALA A 77 -4.96 8.10 2.65
C ALA A 77 -3.84 7.14 2.27
N ILE A 78 -4.03 6.40 1.17
CA ILE A 78 -2.99 5.54 0.58
C ILE A 78 -2.72 6.05 -0.82
N ARG A 79 -1.52 6.63 -1.03
CA ARG A 79 -1.07 7.19 -2.29
C ARG A 79 0.01 6.29 -2.87
N GLY A 80 -0.25 5.72 -4.04
CA GLY A 80 0.74 4.91 -4.74
C GLY A 80 1.29 5.61 -5.97
N LEU A 81 2.58 5.37 -6.23
CA LEU A 81 3.33 5.98 -7.30
C LEU A 81 3.79 4.92 -8.29
N GLY A 82 3.11 4.82 -9.43
CA GLY A 82 3.49 3.89 -10.48
C GLY A 82 4.63 4.40 -11.35
N LEU A 83 5.28 3.48 -12.06
CA LEU A 83 6.34 3.77 -13.04
C LEU A 83 7.57 4.47 -12.43
N GLN A 84 7.89 4.14 -11.18
CA GLN A 84 8.96 4.76 -10.39
C GLN A 84 10.32 4.04 -10.50
N TYR A 85 10.41 2.93 -11.24
CA TYR A 85 11.64 2.20 -11.49
C TYR A 85 11.95 2.11 -12.99
N PRO A 86 13.23 2.08 -13.38
CA PRO A 86 13.63 1.90 -14.79
C PRO A 86 13.21 0.52 -15.32
N PHE A 87 12.90 0.47 -16.62
CA PHE A 87 12.72 -0.81 -17.31
C PHE A 87 14.07 -1.41 -17.73
N PRO A 88 14.29 -2.73 -17.55
CA PRO A 88 15.44 -3.41 -18.12
C PRO A 88 15.54 -3.18 -19.63
N GLY A 89 16.72 -2.80 -20.13
CA GLY A 89 16.96 -2.61 -21.56
C GLY A 89 16.51 -1.27 -22.15
N ALA A 90 16.08 -0.30 -21.33
CA ALA A 90 15.91 1.06 -21.80
C ALA A 90 17.28 1.70 -22.11
N ASP A 91 17.63 1.80 -23.40
CA ASP A 91 18.87 2.44 -23.90
C ASP A 91 18.94 3.94 -23.56
N SER A 92 17.80 4.55 -23.23
CA SER A 92 17.70 5.90 -22.70
C SER A 92 17.49 5.87 -21.19
N LYS A 93 18.22 6.72 -20.45
CA LYS A 93 17.85 7.05 -19.06
C LYS A 93 16.34 7.32 -19.01
N PRO A 94 15.58 6.69 -18.10
CA PRO A 94 14.16 6.96 -17.99
C PRO A 94 13.99 8.46 -17.83
N VAL A 95 13.31 9.10 -18.77
CA VAL A 95 12.88 10.48 -18.58
C VAL A 95 11.83 10.39 -17.48
N ALA A 96 12.15 10.93 -16.31
CA ALA A 96 11.20 11.01 -15.22
C ALA A 96 9.91 11.63 -15.78
N PRO A 97 8.74 10.98 -15.62
CA PRO A 97 7.51 11.58 -16.11
C PRO A 97 7.35 12.96 -15.45
N SER A 98 6.88 13.95 -16.22
CA SER A 98 6.72 15.33 -15.74
C SER A 98 5.76 15.43 -14.55
N VAL A 99 4.92 14.40 -14.37
CA VAL A 99 4.02 14.20 -13.23
C VAL A 99 4.13 12.75 -12.79
N ALA A 100 4.31 12.51 -11.49
CA ALA A 100 4.30 11.16 -10.94
C ALA A 100 2.95 10.48 -11.22
N CYS A 101 2.96 9.21 -11.62
CA CYS A 101 1.72 8.49 -11.89
C CYS A 101 1.05 8.08 -10.57
N LEU A 102 0.27 9.01 -10.02
CA LEU A 102 -0.41 8.89 -8.74
C LEU A 102 -1.72 8.10 -8.90
N PHE A 103 -1.93 7.14 -8.00
CA PHE A 103 -3.21 6.48 -7.77
C PHE A 103 -3.50 6.38 -6.28
N PHE A 104 -4.73 6.02 -5.95
CA PHE A 104 -5.18 5.82 -4.57
C PHE A 104 -5.66 4.39 -4.36
N LYS A 105 -5.43 3.87 -3.15
CA LYS A 105 -6.07 2.64 -2.66
C LYS A 105 -7.00 3.00 -1.49
N PRO A 106 -8.13 2.31 -1.33
CA PRO A 106 -8.98 2.50 -0.16
C PRO A 106 -8.31 1.91 1.08
N SER A 107 -8.58 2.48 2.25
CA SER A 107 -8.06 1.95 3.53
C SER A 107 -8.55 0.53 3.83
N THR A 108 -9.68 0.11 3.27
CA THR A 108 -10.21 -1.27 3.37
C THR A 108 -9.32 -2.31 2.71
N SER A 109 -8.46 -1.91 1.76
CA SER A 109 -7.49 -2.82 1.14
C SER A 109 -6.36 -3.27 2.08
N VAL A 110 -6.19 -2.59 3.22
CA VAL A 110 -5.08 -2.84 4.15
C VAL A 110 -5.20 -4.21 4.81
N ALA A 111 -4.12 -4.98 4.76
CA ALA A 111 -3.95 -6.25 5.44
C ALA A 111 -2.68 -6.26 6.29
N GLY A 112 -2.63 -7.13 7.30
CA GLY A 112 -1.45 -7.36 8.13
C GLY A 112 -0.40 -8.27 7.49
N PRO A 113 0.78 -8.40 8.10
CA PRO A 113 1.95 -9.12 7.56
C PRO A 113 1.79 -10.65 7.39
N GLY A 114 0.66 -11.22 7.79
CA GLY A 114 0.33 -12.63 7.57
C GLY A 114 -1.15 -12.86 7.34
N ASP A 115 -1.89 -11.79 7.04
CA ASP A 115 -3.28 -11.92 6.60
C ASP A 115 -3.28 -12.37 5.14
N GLU A 116 -4.28 -13.15 4.77
CA GLU A 116 -4.43 -13.71 3.43
C GLU A 116 -4.68 -12.62 2.38
N ILE A 117 -4.11 -12.79 1.19
CA ILE A 117 -4.37 -11.96 0.01
C ILE A 117 -5.50 -12.63 -0.78
N ILE A 118 -6.71 -12.12 -0.60
CA ILE A 118 -7.92 -12.68 -1.21
C ILE A 118 -8.03 -12.19 -2.66
N ILE A 119 -8.06 -13.12 -3.61
CA ILE A 119 -8.34 -12.85 -5.03
C ILE A 119 -9.86 -13.01 -5.24
N PRO A 120 -10.61 -11.89 -5.39
CA PRO A 120 -12.04 -11.95 -5.61
C PRO A 120 -12.35 -12.54 -6.99
N GLU A 121 -13.55 -13.10 -7.15
CA GLU A 121 -13.99 -13.74 -8.40
C GLU A 121 -13.77 -12.85 -9.64
N CYS A 122 -14.10 -11.57 -9.53
CA CYS A 122 -13.94 -10.61 -10.62
C CYS A 122 -12.47 -10.35 -11.05
N ALA A 123 -11.50 -10.75 -10.23
CA ALA A 123 -10.07 -10.67 -10.52
C ALA A 123 -9.44 -12.05 -10.79
N ARG A 124 -10.19 -13.16 -10.68
CA ARG A 124 -9.67 -14.49 -11.03
C ARG A 124 -9.36 -14.52 -12.54
N GLY A 125 -8.18 -14.99 -12.91
CA GLY A 125 -7.71 -14.99 -14.31
C GLY A 125 -7.23 -13.64 -14.84
N GLU A 126 -7.30 -12.56 -14.05
CA GLU A 126 -6.91 -11.20 -14.47
C GLU A 126 -5.44 -10.86 -14.18
N LYS A 127 -4.58 -11.87 -14.10
CA LYS A 127 -3.12 -11.71 -13.93
C LYS A 127 -2.78 -10.89 -12.67
N ASN A 128 -3.07 -11.46 -11.51
CA ASN A 128 -2.87 -10.83 -10.21
C ASN A 128 -1.40 -10.86 -9.82
N ASP A 129 -0.88 -9.71 -9.42
CA ASP A 129 0.54 -9.47 -9.32
C ASP A 129 0.91 -8.90 -7.96
N TYR A 130 2.13 -9.20 -7.55
CA TYR A 130 2.76 -8.66 -6.36
C TYR A 130 3.63 -7.46 -6.74
N GLU A 131 3.68 -6.47 -5.87
CA GLU A 131 4.48 -5.26 -6.05
C GLU A 131 5.06 -4.85 -4.70
N VAL A 132 6.24 -5.40 -4.34
CA VAL A 132 6.88 -4.98 -3.09
C VAL A 132 7.40 -3.55 -3.23
N GLU A 133 7.07 -2.71 -2.25
CA GLU A 133 7.53 -1.33 -2.20
C GLU A 133 8.04 -0.97 -0.80
N LEU A 134 8.91 0.06 -0.75
CA LEU A 134 9.11 0.82 0.46
C LEU A 134 7.88 1.72 0.66
N CYS A 135 7.24 1.65 1.82
CA CYS A 135 6.17 2.54 2.21
C CYS A 135 6.71 3.56 3.22
N ALA A 136 6.52 4.86 2.95
CA ALA A 136 6.73 5.92 3.92
C ALA A 136 5.40 6.31 4.57
N VAL A 137 5.41 6.47 5.89
CA VAL A 137 4.23 6.85 6.68
C VAL A 137 4.40 8.26 7.21
N LEU A 138 3.43 9.14 6.94
CA LEU A 138 3.46 10.49 7.50
C LEU A 138 3.00 10.49 8.96
N GLY A 139 3.77 11.14 9.85
CA GLY A 139 3.46 11.30 11.28
C GLY A 139 2.81 12.62 11.65
N ALA A 140 2.86 13.59 10.75
CA ALA A 140 2.30 14.92 10.94
C ALA A 140 1.72 15.43 9.62
N ASP A 141 0.79 16.38 9.72
CA ASP A 141 0.24 17.04 8.54
C ASP A 141 1.35 17.79 7.81
N CYS A 142 1.61 17.36 6.57
CA CYS A 142 2.46 18.08 5.64
C CYS A 142 1.60 19.20 5.00
N PRO A 143 1.90 20.48 5.26
CA PRO A 143 1.11 21.58 4.71
C PRO A 143 1.25 21.65 3.18
N PRO A 144 0.38 22.40 2.50
CA PRO A 144 0.52 22.62 1.07
C PRO A 144 1.86 23.29 0.70
N ASN A 145 2.46 22.84 -0.41
CA ASN A 145 3.68 23.40 -1.00
C ASN A 145 4.92 23.32 -0.10
N VAL A 146 5.12 22.19 0.56
CA VAL A 146 6.36 21.95 1.33
C VAL A 146 7.57 21.93 0.41
N ALA A 147 8.66 22.56 0.87
CA ALA A 147 9.95 22.52 0.20
C ALA A 147 10.56 21.11 0.26
N GLU A 148 11.33 20.73 -0.77
CA GLU A 148 11.89 19.38 -0.89
C GLU A 148 12.78 19.00 0.31
N GLU A 149 13.62 19.92 0.76
CA GLU A 149 14.50 19.78 1.92
C GLU A 149 13.74 19.56 3.24
N ASP A 150 12.50 20.01 3.30
CA ASP A 150 11.65 19.93 4.48
C ASP A 150 10.75 18.68 4.48
N ALA A 151 10.55 18.05 3.33
CA ALA A 151 9.59 16.96 3.15
C ALA A 151 9.85 15.76 4.08
N ILE A 152 11.11 15.39 4.28
CA ILE A 152 11.46 14.17 5.01
C ILE A 152 11.07 14.24 6.50
N LYS A 153 10.95 15.45 7.07
CA LYS A 153 10.63 15.64 8.50
C LYS A 153 9.22 15.21 8.88
N TYR A 154 8.33 15.06 7.89
CA TYR A 154 6.96 14.62 8.09
C TYR A 154 6.83 13.09 8.16
N ILE A 155 7.88 12.32 7.86
CA ILE A 155 7.85 10.86 7.91
C ILE A 155 8.00 10.38 9.37
N ALA A 156 7.00 9.64 9.86
CA ALA A 156 7.07 8.93 11.14
C ALA A 156 7.94 7.68 11.05
N GLY A 157 7.94 7.01 9.91
CA GLY A 157 8.71 5.80 9.70
C GLY A 157 8.45 5.13 8.36
N TYR A 158 9.07 3.98 8.21
CA TYR A 158 9.05 3.17 7.00
C TYR A 158 8.52 1.76 7.30
N CYS A 159 7.83 1.16 6.35
CA CYS A 159 7.45 -0.24 6.41
C CYS A 159 7.51 -0.89 5.02
N VAL A 160 7.35 -2.21 4.97
CA VAL A 160 7.16 -2.95 3.73
C VAL A 160 5.69 -2.90 3.35
N VAL A 161 5.41 -2.80 2.06
CA VAL A 161 4.07 -2.98 1.50
C VAL A 161 4.13 -3.90 0.29
N ASN A 162 3.04 -4.63 0.05
CA ASN A 162 2.77 -5.28 -1.22
C ASN A 162 1.57 -4.55 -1.88
N ASP A 163 1.82 -3.81 -2.97
CA ASP A 163 0.78 -3.15 -3.75
C ASP A 163 0.13 -4.12 -4.75
N VAL A 164 -0.66 -5.05 -4.22
CA VAL A 164 -1.29 -6.10 -5.03
C VAL A 164 -2.13 -5.48 -6.15
N SER A 165 -1.96 -6.03 -7.34
CA SER A 165 -2.49 -5.45 -8.58
C SER A 165 -2.97 -6.49 -9.56
N SER A 166 -4.17 -6.31 -10.12
CA SER A 166 -4.62 -7.03 -11.30
C SER A 166 -4.18 -6.29 -12.55
N ARG A 167 -3.31 -6.92 -13.33
CA ARG A 167 -2.83 -6.30 -14.59
C ARG A 167 -3.93 -6.28 -15.65
N GLY A 168 -4.77 -7.30 -15.70
CA GLY A 168 -5.91 -7.37 -16.61
C GLY A 168 -6.92 -6.25 -16.34
N LEU A 169 -7.31 -6.05 -15.07
CA LEU A 169 -8.27 -5.03 -14.70
C LEU A 169 -7.71 -3.62 -14.83
N CYS A 170 -6.44 -3.38 -14.46
CA CYS A 170 -5.79 -2.08 -14.70
C CYS A 170 -5.76 -1.70 -16.18
N ALA A 171 -5.60 -2.67 -17.09
CA ALA A 171 -5.60 -2.43 -18.54
C ALA A 171 -7.01 -2.18 -19.10
N LYS A 172 -8.03 -2.82 -18.51
CA LYS A 172 -9.44 -2.67 -18.91
C LYS A 172 -10.09 -1.41 -18.34
N ALA A 173 -9.63 -0.94 -17.18
CA ALA A 173 -10.10 0.27 -16.55
C ALA A 173 -9.76 1.49 -17.44
N GLY A 174 -10.75 1.96 -18.18
CA GLY A 174 -10.60 3.03 -19.16
C GLY A 174 -9.99 4.31 -18.57
N GLY A 175 -9.36 5.12 -19.43
CA GLY A 175 -8.84 6.44 -19.05
C GLY A 175 -7.57 6.42 -18.20
N GLY A 176 -6.85 5.30 -18.13
CA GLY A 176 -5.58 5.19 -17.40
C GLY A 176 -5.74 5.15 -15.87
N GLN A 177 -6.94 4.84 -15.37
CA GLN A 177 -7.22 4.73 -13.95
C GLN A 177 -6.89 3.32 -13.44
N TRP A 178 -6.09 3.19 -12.39
CA TRP A 178 -5.67 1.88 -11.87
C TRP A 178 -6.42 1.42 -10.62
N GLY A 179 -7.28 2.26 -10.05
CA GLY A 179 -8.00 1.96 -8.81
C GLY A 179 -8.72 0.62 -8.85
N MET A 180 -9.47 0.33 -9.94
CA MET A 180 -10.21 -0.93 -10.09
C MET A 180 -9.33 -2.18 -10.00
N GLY A 181 -8.09 -2.11 -10.47
CA GLY A 181 -7.16 -3.23 -10.41
C GLY A 181 -6.26 -3.20 -9.19
N LYS A 182 -6.50 -2.33 -8.20
CA LYS A 182 -5.63 -2.17 -7.01
C LYS A 182 -6.42 -2.03 -5.70
N ALA A 183 -7.75 -1.94 -5.73
CA ALA A 183 -8.53 -1.45 -4.59
C ALA A 183 -9.27 -2.53 -3.78
N TYR A 184 -9.09 -3.82 -4.06
CA TYR A 184 -9.82 -4.87 -3.35
C TYR A 184 -9.34 -5.03 -1.90
N ASP A 185 -10.22 -5.57 -1.06
CA ASP A 185 -9.88 -5.91 0.33
C ASP A 185 -8.65 -6.83 0.35
N THR A 186 -7.78 -6.65 1.34
CA THR A 186 -6.49 -7.34 1.50
C THR A 186 -5.39 -7.06 0.46
N TRP A 187 -5.64 -6.20 -0.55
CA TRP A 187 -4.66 -5.91 -1.62
C TRP A 187 -3.61 -4.85 -1.27
N CYS A 188 -3.52 -4.45 0.00
CA CYS A 188 -2.46 -3.61 0.53
C CYS A 188 -1.87 -4.21 1.83
N PRO A 189 -1.28 -5.42 1.80
CA PRO A 189 -0.58 -5.94 2.98
C PRO A 189 0.59 -5.03 3.38
N ILE A 190 0.63 -4.61 4.64
CA ILE A 190 1.69 -3.76 5.19
C ILE A 190 2.28 -4.36 6.46
N GLY A 191 3.59 -4.22 6.64
CA GLY A 191 4.28 -4.76 7.82
C GLY A 191 5.79 -4.93 7.64
N PRO A 192 6.42 -5.77 8.46
CA PRO A 192 5.90 -6.33 9.71
C PRO A 192 5.82 -5.31 10.86
N ALA A 193 6.51 -4.17 10.72
CA ALA A 193 6.60 -3.11 11.70
C ALA A 193 6.70 -1.74 11.01
N LEU A 194 6.39 -0.67 11.73
CA LEU A 194 6.79 0.69 11.39
C LEU A 194 8.18 0.93 11.99
N ILE A 195 9.16 1.18 11.14
CA ILE A 195 10.55 1.44 11.53
C ILE A 195 10.78 2.93 11.63
N HIS A 196 11.21 3.38 12.80
CA HIS A 196 11.55 4.77 13.00
C HIS A 196 12.78 5.13 12.13
N PRO A 197 12.87 6.34 11.54
CA PRO A 197 14.00 6.70 10.67
C PRO A 197 15.38 6.50 11.32
N SER A 198 15.51 6.72 12.64
CA SER A 198 16.78 6.48 13.36
C SER A 198 17.15 5.00 13.49
N ALA A 199 16.19 4.09 13.31
CA ALA A 199 16.37 2.65 13.46
C ALA A 199 16.51 1.91 12.12
N LEU A 200 16.26 2.59 10.99
CA LEU A 200 16.41 2.01 9.65
C LEU A 200 17.86 1.58 9.37
N GLY A 201 18.83 2.29 9.98
CA GLY A 201 20.27 1.96 9.92
C GLY A 201 20.94 2.27 8.59
N LYS A 202 20.21 2.74 7.57
CA LYS A 202 20.68 3.09 6.23
C LYS A 202 19.83 4.21 5.62
N ASP A 203 20.34 4.78 4.53
CA ASP A 203 19.58 5.69 3.66
C ASP A 203 18.35 4.97 3.05
N PRO A 204 17.11 5.50 3.18
CA PRO A 204 15.92 4.91 2.57
C PRO A 204 15.99 4.81 1.04
N HIS A 205 16.90 5.53 0.38
CA HIS A 205 17.18 5.44 -1.05
C HIS A 205 18.36 4.52 -1.40
N SER A 206 18.75 3.60 -0.51
CA SER A 206 19.79 2.59 -0.77
C SER A 206 19.49 1.25 -0.09
N LEU A 207 18.22 0.82 -0.15
CA LEU A 207 17.73 -0.41 0.47
C LEU A 207 17.51 -1.48 -0.58
N ARG A 208 18.00 -2.71 -0.32
CA ARG A 208 17.58 -3.87 -1.13
C ARG A 208 16.12 -4.19 -0.87
N ILE A 209 15.42 -4.59 -1.92
CA ILE A 209 14.00 -4.93 -1.89
C ILE A 209 13.76 -6.17 -2.74
N SER A 210 12.90 -7.09 -2.29
CA SER A 210 12.62 -8.31 -3.04
C SER A 210 11.26 -8.93 -2.71
N THR A 211 10.73 -9.69 -3.67
CA THR A 211 9.59 -10.59 -3.46
C THR A 211 9.99 -12.01 -3.83
N HIS A 212 9.54 -12.97 -3.03
CA HIS A 212 9.63 -14.39 -3.33
C HIS A 212 8.23 -14.99 -3.40
N ILE A 213 8.02 -15.89 -4.36
CA ILE A 213 6.80 -16.70 -4.50
C ILE A 213 7.18 -18.14 -4.22
N ASN A 214 6.57 -18.77 -3.20
CA ASN A 214 6.87 -20.13 -2.77
C ASN A 214 8.39 -20.37 -2.60
N GLY A 215 9.05 -19.43 -1.92
CA GLY A 215 10.50 -19.45 -1.69
C GLY A 215 11.39 -19.12 -2.89
N LYS A 216 10.85 -18.94 -4.10
CA LYS A 216 11.61 -18.60 -5.32
C LYS A 216 11.64 -17.10 -5.54
N LEU A 217 12.82 -16.55 -5.83
CA LEU A 217 12.98 -15.12 -6.12
C LEU A 217 12.16 -14.74 -7.36
N ALA A 218 11.29 -13.75 -7.22
CA ALA A 218 10.31 -13.35 -8.22
C ALA A 218 10.44 -11.86 -8.61
N GLN A 219 10.95 -11.04 -7.69
CA GLN A 219 11.30 -9.64 -7.91
C GLN A 219 12.49 -9.26 -7.03
N GLU A 220 13.40 -8.45 -7.55
CA GLU A 220 14.54 -7.89 -6.82
C GLU A 220 14.84 -6.49 -7.33
N GLY A 221 15.29 -5.60 -6.45
CA GLY A 221 15.74 -4.27 -6.83
C GLY A 221 16.39 -3.51 -5.68
N ASN A 222 16.56 -2.21 -5.88
CA ASN A 222 17.09 -1.33 -4.85
C ASN A 222 16.42 0.05 -4.89
N THR A 223 16.10 0.63 -3.74
CA THR A 223 15.42 1.94 -3.68
C THR A 223 16.27 3.11 -4.22
N ARG A 224 17.57 2.88 -4.49
CA ARG A 224 18.41 3.82 -5.26
C ARG A 224 17.94 4.01 -6.69
N ASP A 225 17.18 3.06 -7.23
CA ASP A 225 16.69 3.10 -8.61
C ASP A 225 15.33 3.81 -8.72
N LEU A 226 14.74 4.25 -7.59
CA LEU A 226 13.59 5.15 -7.61
C LEU A 226 13.88 6.40 -8.45
N ILE A 227 13.09 6.63 -9.48
CA ILE A 227 13.22 7.75 -10.42
C ILE A 227 12.99 9.09 -9.69
N VAL A 228 11.97 9.16 -8.84
CA VAL A 228 11.69 10.32 -7.98
C VAL A 228 11.83 9.92 -6.52
N LYS A 229 12.71 10.59 -5.78
CA LYS A 229 12.98 10.30 -4.37
C LYS A 229 11.90 10.88 -3.45
N LEU A 230 11.81 10.33 -2.23
CA LEU A 230 10.81 10.73 -1.21
C LEU A 230 10.72 12.25 -0.97
N PRO A 231 11.84 13.00 -0.81
CA PRO A 231 11.77 14.45 -0.61
C PRO A 231 10.98 15.14 -1.72
N LYS A 232 11.38 14.87 -2.98
CA LYS A 232 10.72 15.42 -4.16
C LYS A 232 9.27 14.92 -4.31
N LEU A 233 9.01 13.63 -4.08
CA LEU A 233 7.66 13.06 -4.15
C LEU A 233 6.70 13.77 -3.19
N ILE A 234 7.09 13.93 -1.92
CA ILE A 234 6.26 14.57 -0.90
C ILE A 234 6.04 16.05 -1.25
N ALA A 235 7.09 16.77 -1.67
CA ALA A 235 6.97 18.15 -2.11
C ALA A 235 6.00 18.27 -3.29
N ASP A 236 6.15 17.44 -4.32
CA ASP A 236 5.28 17.43 -5.51
C ASP A 236 3.83 17.10 -5.16
N LEU A 237 3.59 16.11 -4.28
CA LEU A 237 2.26 15.70 -3.82
C LEU A 237 1.59 16.75 -2.94
N SER A 238 2.37 17.53 -2.18
CA SER A 238 1.85 18.60 -1.31
C SER A 238 1.43 19.85 -2.10
N ARG A 239 1.70 19.95 -3.40
CA ARG A 239 1.39 21.17 -4.17
C ARG A 239 -0.11 21.44 -4.17
N GLY A 240 -0.50 22.52 -3.49
CA GLY A 240 -1.90 22.92 -3.32
C GLY A 240 -2.75 22.01 -2.41
N ALA A 241 -2.16 21.03 -1.71
CA ALA A 241 -2.91 20.10 -0.86
C ALA A 241 -2.14 19.71 0.40
N THR A 242 -2.85 19.58 1.52
CA THR A 242 -2.30 18.99 2.75
C THR A 242 -2.16 17.47 2.57
N LEU A 243 -1.03 16.90 2.98
CA LEU A 243 -0.90 15.46 3.17
C LEU A 243 -1.05 15.15 4.66
N ALA A 244 -2.20 14.58 5.03
CA ALA A 244 -2.54 14.34 6.42
C ALA A 244 -1.62 13.31 7.09
N ALA A 245 -1.39 13.46 8.40
CA ALA A 245 -0.81 12.42 9.24
C ALA A 245 -1.53 11.09 9.04
N GLY A 246 -0.79 9.98 9.09
CA GLY A 246 -1.32 8.65 8.77
C GLY A 246 -1.42 8.35 7.26
N SER A 247 -1.06 9.29 6.39
CA SER A 247 -0.97 9.02 4.96
C SER A 247 0.16 8.03 4.67
N LEU A 248 -0.13 7.01 3.86
CA LEU A 248 0.85 6.09 3.30
C LEU A 248 1.29 6.57 1.92
N ILE A 249 2.60 6.55 1.67
CA ILE A 249 3.21 6.82 0.38
C ILE A 249 3.92 5.54 -0.09
N LEU A 250 3.29 4.84 -1.02
CA LEU A 250 3.82 3.65 -1.69
C LEU A 250 4.73 4.14 -2.81
N THR A 251 6.04 3.94 -2.65
CA THR A 251 7.06 4.66 -3.44
C THR A 251 7.28 4.13 -4.86
N GLY A 252 6.66 3.00 -5.19
CA GLY A 252 6.83 2.24 -6.41
C GLY A 252 7.54 0.92 -6.19
N SER A 253 7.29 0.00 -7.13
CA SER A 253 7.86 -1.34 -7.15
C SER A 253 8.91 -1.50 -8.25
N PRO A 254 10.04 -2.18 -7.99
CA PRO A 254 10.88 -2.75 -9.04
C PRO A 254 10.06 -3.67 -9.95
N ILE A 255 10.58 -3.92 -11.15
CA ILE A 255 9.94 -4.84 -12.09
C ILE A 255 10.25 -6.29 -11.70
N ALA A 256 9.25 -7.16 -11.80
CA ALA A 256 9.42 -8.60 -11.61
C ALA A 256 10.53 -9.17 -12.52
N VAL A 257 11.32 -10.12 -12.01
CA VAL A 257 12.51 -10.67 -12.70
C VAL A 257 12.20 -11.20 -14.10
N ALA A 258 10.99 -11.75 -14.27
CA ALA A 258 10.58 -12.37 -15.53
C ALA A 258 9.96 -11.39 -16.55
N ARG A 259 9.75 -10.11 -16.20
CA ARG A 259 9.23 -9.09 -17.13
C ARG A 259 10.37 -8.38 -17.83
N LYS A 260 10.40 -8.45 -19.16
CA LYS A 260 11.49 -7.88 -19.97
C LYS A 260 11.13 -6.55 -20.64
N ALA A 261 9.85 -6.15 -20.68
CA ALA A 261 9.41 -4.87 -21.25
C ALA A 261 8.08 -4.35 -20.65
N PRO A 262 7.73 -3.05 -20.83
CA PRO A 262 6.41 -2.54 -20.50
C PRO A 262 5.31 -3.29 -21.27
N GLY A 263 4.28 -3.77 -20.58
CA GLY A 263 3.20 -4.58 -21.19
C GLY A 263 3.57 -6.05 -21.44
N ASP A 264 4.80 -6.45 -21.13
CA ASP A 264 5.23 -7.84 -21.23
C ASP A 264 4.55 -8.66 -20.13
N VAL A 265 3.57 -9.45 -20.55
CA VAL A 265 2.90 -10.46 -19.73
C VAL A 265 3.62 -11.80 -19.83
N ALA A 266 4.93 -11.79 -20.14
CA ALA A 266 5.76 -12.95 -20.42
C ALA A 266 5.36 -14.14 -19.56
N ALA A 267 5.13 -15.28 -20.22
CA ALA A 267 4.70 -16.56 -19.65
C ALA A 267 5.60 -17.10 -18.50
N ALA A 268 6.68 -16.40 -18.17
CA ALA A 268 7.66 -16.76 -17.16
C ALA A 268 7.53 -15.99 -15.83
N SER A 269 6.70 -14.93 -15.73
CA SER A 269 6.43 -14.28 -14.44
C SER A 269 5.24 -14.98 -13.80
N PRO A 270 5.42 -15.76 -12.72
CA PRO A 270 4.27 -16.36 -12.07
C PRO A 270 3.49 -15.23 -11.40
N PHE A 271 2.39 -14.80 -12.02
CA PHE A 271 1.31 -14.12 -11.32
C PHE A 271 0.90 -14.96 -10.10
N MET A 272 0.40 -14.32 -9.06
CA MET A 272 -0.10 -15.01 -7.87
C MET A 272 -1.28 -15.91 -8.26
N ASN A 273 -1.22 -17.17 -7.83
CA ASN A 273 -2.28 -18.16 -7.96
C ASN A 273 -2.88 -18.49 -6.58
N ASP A 274 -3.90 -19.35 -6.58
CA ASP A 274 -4.42 -19.91 -5.34
C ASP A 274 -3.33 -20.66 -4.58
N GLY A 275 -3.22 -20.42 -3.28
CA GLY A 275 -2.29 -21.08 -2.37
C GLY A 275 -0.83 -20.65 -2.47
N ASP A 276 -0.48 -19.67 -3.32
CA ASP A 276 0.89 -19.15 -3.38
C ASP A 276 1.25 -18.39 -2.10
N GLU A 277 2.42 -18.66 -1.53
CA GLU A 277 3.01 -17.82 -0.50
C GLU A 277 3.79 -16.68 -1.16
N VAL A 278 3.44 -15.44 -0.81
CA VAL A 278 4.10 -14.23 -1.26
C VAL A 278 4.85 -13.59 -0.10
N ARG A 279 6.18 -13.55 -0.21
CA ARG A 279 7.06 -12.98 0.80
C ARG A 279 7.75 -11.73 0.29
N CYS A 280 7.44 -10.59 0.88
CA CYS A 280 7.99 -9.28 0.56
C CYS A 280 9.05 -8.89 1.59
N TYR A 281 10.14 -8.25 1.16
CA TYR A 281 11.24 -7.82 2.02
C TYR A 281 11.76 -6.45 1.60
N VAL A 282 12.04 -5.59 2.59
CA VAL A 282 12.83 -4.37 2.42
C VAL A 282 13.91 -4.33 3.49
N GLU A 283 15.15 -4.09 3.07
CA GLU A 283 16.29 -3.99 3.96
C GLU A 283 16.09 -2.93 5.05
N GLY A 284 16.39 -3.30 6.30
CA GLY A 284 16.14 -2.46 7.48
C GLY A 284 14.69 -2.47 7.98
N CYS A 285 13.71 -2.81 7.13
CA CYS A 285 12.30 -2.97 7.53
C CYS A 285 11.93 -4.41 7.90
N GLY A 286 12.61 -5.38 7.30
CA GLY A 286 12.35 -6.80 7.47
C GLY A 286 11.47 -7.35 6.35
N ALA A 287 10.91 -8.53 6.59
CA ALA A 287 10.04 -9.22 5.65
C ALA A 287 8.66 -9.47 6.24
N PHE A 288 7.68 -9.76 5.39
CA PHE A 288 6.46 -10.42 5.79
C PHE A 288 6.03 -11.41 4.70
N ALA A 289 5.17 -12.37 5.05
CA ALA A 289 4.70 -13.40 4.12
C ALA A 289 3.20 -13.61 4.29
N ALA A 290 2.47 -13.62 3.18
CA ALA A 290 1.05 -13.85 3.12
C ALA A 290 0.74 -14.92 2.07
N ALA A 291 -0.24 -15.77 2.33
CA ALA A 291 -0.78 -16.67 1.32
C ALA A 291 -1.78 -15.91 0.44
N SER A 292 -1.80 -16.18 -0.85
CA SER A 292 -2.92 -15.78 -1.72
C SER A 292 -3.95 -16.90 -1.79
N SER A 293 -5.23 -16.53 -1.85
CA SER A 293 -6.32 -17.50 -2.02
C SER A 293 -7.37 -17.01 -2.97
N TRP A 294 -8.07 -17.96 -3.59
CA TRP A 294 -9.35 -17.68 -4.22
C TRP A 294 -10.36 -17.66 -3.08
N GLY A 295 -10.70 -16.48 -2.58
CA GLY A 295 -11.61 -16.35 -1.44
C GLY A 295 -12.87 -17.19 -1.64
N VAL A 296 -13.41 -17.75 -0.57
CA VAL A 296 -14.72 -18.42 -0.62
C VAL A 296 -15.78 -17.36 -0.93
N ASP A 297 -16.62 -17.64 -1.93
CA ASP A 297 -17.72 -16.74 -2.24
C ASP A 297 -18.59 -16.61 -0.98
N ALA A 298 -18.92 -15.38 -0.58
CA ALA A 298 -19.98 -15.20 0.40
C ALA A 298 -21.24 -15.78 -0.25
N GLU A 299 -21.74 -16.90 0.28
CA GLU A 299 -23.01 -17.45 -0.21
C GLU A 299 -24.05 -16.31 -0.15
N PRO A 300 -24.79 -16.06 -1.25
CA PRO A 300 -25.86 -15.09 -1.20
C PRO A 300 -26.79 -15.51 -0.07
N ASN A 301 -26.98 -14.63 0.90
CA ASN A 301 -27.84 -14.89 2.05
C ASN A 301 -29.24 -15.23 1.50
N THR A 302 -29.62 -16.52 1.52
CA THR A 302 -30.87 -17.00 0.91
C THR A 302 -32.10 -16.71 1.78
N GLU A 303 -31.93 -16.00 2.89
CA GLU A 303 -33.01 -15.58 3.78
C GLU A 303 -33.22 -14.06 3.73
N GLU A 304 -33.76 -13.57 2.62
CA GLU A 304 -34.66 -12.41 2.62
C GLU A 304 -35.66 -12.53 1.46
N LYS A 305 -36.62 -13.44 1.59
CA LYS A 305 -37.93 -13.24 0.93
C LYS A 305 -38.71 -12.21 1.73
N ALA A 306 -38.35 -10.94 1.58
CA ALA A 306 -39.24 -9.84 1.91
C ALA A 306 -39.93 -9.40 0.61
N GLY A 307 -41.27 -9.34 0.65
CA GLY A 307 -42.12 -9.08 -0.50
C GLY A 307 -41.70 -7.84 -1.28
N ALA A 308 -41.62 -7.99 -2.59
CA ALA A 308 -41.53 -6.88 -3.51
C ALA A 308 -42.80 -6.02 -3.34
N ASP A 309 -42.62 -4.83 -2.77
CA ASP A 309 -43.56 -3.73 -2.96
C ASP A 309 -43.11 -2.94 -4.20
N ASP A 310 -44.02 -2.86 -5.15
CA ASP A 310 -43.80 -2.66 -6.59
C ASP A 310 -43.61 -1.17 -6.99
N ASP A 311 -42.97 -0.36 -6.14
CA ASP A 311 -42.96 1.11 -6.29
C ASP A 311 -41.58 1.74 -6.58
N ALA A 312 -40.49 0.97 -6.62
CA ALA A 312 -39.14 1.52 -6.86
C ALA A 312 -38.69 1.58 -8.34
N VAL A 313 -39.46 1.03 -9.28
CA VAL A 313 -39.08 0.99 -10.72
C VAL A 313 -39.54 2.24 -11.50
N ARG A 314 -40.19 3.22 -10.87
CA ARG A 314 -40.68 4.43 -11.55
C ARG A 314 -39.69 5.61 -11.66
N CYS A 315 -38.47 5.52 -11.14
CA CYS A 315 -37.52 6.64 -11.16
C CYS A 315 -36.34 6.53 -12.15
N ALA A 316 -36.26 5.48 -12.99
CA ALA A 316 -35.15 5.29 -13.95
C ALA A 316 -35.59 5.28 -15.43
N GLY A 317 -36.80 5.73 -15.75
CA GLY A 317 -37.39 5.61 -17.09
C GLY A 317 -37.37 6.87 -17.99
N THR A 318 -36.88 8.03 -17.53
CA THR A 318 -37.17 9.30 -18.24
C THR A 318 -35.94 10.15 -18.60
N LEU A 319 -34.74 9.59 -18.72
CA LEU A 319 -33.54 10.37 -19.12
C LEU A 319 -32.72 9.73 -20.25
N ILE A 320 -33.36 8.95 -21.12
CA ILE A 320 -32.75 8.51 -22.38
C ILE A 320 -33.77 8.68 -23.50
N ASN A 321 -34.02 9.93 -23.92
CA ASN A 321 -34.43 10.32 -25.28
C ASN A 321 -34.90 11.78 -25.32
N THR A 322 -33.97 12.74 -25.33
CA THR A 322 -34.16 14.04 -26.01
C THR A 322 -32.81 14.73 -26.18
N VAL A 323 -32.07 14.37 -27.23
CA VAL A 323 -31.13 15.29 -27.88
C VAL A 323 -31.42 15.24 -29.37
N ARG A 324 -32.36 16.08 -29.81
CA ARG A 324 -32.38 16.61 -31.18
C ARG A 324 -32.86 18.06 -31.13
N ASP A 325 -32.04 18.90 -31.76
CA ASP A 325 -32.29 20.26 -32.22
C ASP A 325 -32.44 21.39 -31.20
N GLU A 326 -31.33 21.94 -30.70
CA GLU A 326 -31.18 23.40 -30.53
C GLU A 326 -29.73 23.88 -30.80
N LYS A 327 -29.61 25.05 -31.45
CA LYS A 327 -28.38 25.68 -31.99
C LYS A 327 -27.33 26.04 -30.93
N PRO A 328 -26.03 26.16 -31.30
CA PRO A 328 -24.97 26.45 -30.34
C PRO A 328 -24.98 27.92 -29.89
N MET A 329 -25.04 28.15 -28.57
CA MET A 329 -24.67 29.43 -27.96
C MET A 329 -23.16 29.44 -27.67
N THR A 330 -22.42 30.23 -28.43
CA THR A 330 -21.02 30.61 -28.15
C THR A 330 -20.98 31.54 -26.94
N ARG A 331 -20.37 31.11 -25.82
CA ARG A 331 -19.90 32.01 -24.77
C ARG A 331 -18.37 32.11 -24.83
N VAL A 332 -17.91 33.23 -25.38
CA VAL A 332 -16.51 33.66 -25.37
C VAL A 332 -16.19 34.22 -23.98
N TYR A 333 -15.27 33.58 -23.26
CA TYR A 333 -14.64 34.19 -22.09
C TYR A 333 -13.46 35.05 -22.56
N LYS A 334 -13.57 36.37 -22.43
CA LYS A 334 -12.43 37.30 -22.61
C LYS A 334 -11.58 37.28 -21.34
N ALA A 335 -10.33 36.81 -21.46
CA ALA A 335 -9.29 37.12 -20.49
C ALA A 335 -8.95 38.62 -20.60
N LYS A 336 -8.91 39.34 -19.46
CA LYS A 336 -8.24 40.64 -19.38
C LYS A 336 -6.78 40.36 -19.04
N LEU A 337 -5.89 40.87 -19.91
CA LEU A 337 -4.48 41.10 -19.62
C LEU A 337 -4.33 42.20 -18.55
#